data_AF-A0A4Q9KU70-F1
#
_entry.id   AF-A0A4Q9KU70-F1
#
_cell.length_a   1.000
_cell.length_b   1.000
_cell.length_c   1.000
_cell.angle_alpha   90.00
_cell.angle_beta   90.00
_cell.angle_gamma   90.00
#
_symmetry.space_group_name_H-M   'P 1'
#
loop_
_entity.id
_entity.type
_entity.pdbx_description
1 polymer ?
#
loop_
_entity_poly.entity_id
_entity_poly.type
_entity_poly.pdbx_seq_one_letter_code
_entity_poly.pdbx_strand_id
1 'polypeptide(L)'
;MVYINDRERIIEKTLEGYSMSAIASIYRINYQTVNSIVRRYLKTGLVFVEKRCGDRRSKLTLEIKKSLQTYVDLECTKTQYELAEWVRCTFNVGVSTSTIDRTLREFHYTLKR
;
A
#
# COMPACT_ATOMS: atom_id res chain seq x y z
N MET A 1 17.82 10.26 -6.91
CA MET A 1 16.47 9.67 -7.01
C MET A 1 16.15 9.56 -8.50
N VAL A 2 15.96 8.35 -9.02
CA VAL A 2 15.64 8.14 -10.45
C VAL A 2 14.15 8.38 -10.64
N TYR A 3 13.77 9.35 -11.45
CA TYR A 3 12.36 9.65 -11.72
C TYR A 3 11.75 8.59 -12.65
N ILE A 4 10.43 8.50 -12.68
CA ILE A 4 9.71 7.49 -13.51
C ILE A 4 10.08 7.66 -14.99
N ASN A 5 10.13 8.90 -15.48
CA ASN A 5 10.51 9.24 -16.85
C ASN A 5 11.96 8.80 -17.17
N ASP A 6 12.87 8.78 -16.19
CA ASP A 6 14.24 8.31 -16.41
C ASP A 6 14.28 6.79 -16.66
N ARG A 7 13.36 6.02 -16.06
CA ARG A 7 13.32 4.56 -16.26
C ARG A 7 12.80 4.17 -17.63
N GLU A 8 11.79 4.87 -18.12
CA GLU A 8 11.26 4.66 -19.47
C GLU A 8 12.34 4.92 -20.51
N ARG A 9 13.07 6.02 -20.38
CA ARG A 9 14.19 6.38 -21.28
C ARG A 9 15.33 5.36 -21.23
N ILE A 10 15.65 4.81 -20.05
CA ILE A 10 16.65 3.73 -19.92
C ILE A 10 16.22 2.48 -20.69
N ILE A 11 14.93 2.11 -20.61
CA ILE A 11 14.40 0.93 -21.27
C ILE A 11 14.33 1.15 -22.79
N GLU A 12 13.86 2.30 -23.24
CA GLU A 12 13.85 2.69 -24.65
C GLU A 12 15.24 2.57 -25.28
N LYS A 13 16.27 3.14 -24.63
CA LYS A 13 17.66 3.04 -25.12
C LYS A 13 18.21 1.61 -25.08
N THR A 14 17.75 0.79 -24.13
CA THR A 14 18.11 -0.62 -24.11
C THR A 14 17.47 -1.37 -25.29
N LEU A 15 16.23 -1.04 -25.65
CA LEU A 15 15.53 -1.62 -26.81
C LEU A 15 16.13 -1.15 -28.15
N GLU A 16 16.64 0.09 -28.21
CA GLU A 16 17.43 0.60 -29.34
C GLU A 16 18.80 -0.10 -29.50
N GLY A 17 19.22 -0.93 -28.55
CA GLY A 17 20.45 -1.72 -28.62
C GLY A 17 21.69 -1.07 -27.98
N TYR A 18 21.52 0.02 -27.20
CA TYR A 18 22.63 0.62 -26.47
C TYR A 18 23.11 -0.29 -25.33
N SER A 19 24.43 -0.29 -25.09
CA SER A 19 25.00 -1.00 -23.95
C SER A 19 24.61 -0.35 -22.63
N MET A 20 24.40 -1.17 -21.58
CA MET A 20 24.03 -0.68 -20.26
C MET A 20 25.08 0.26 -19.65
N SER A 21 26.37 0.09 -20.02
CA SER A 21 27.46 0.98 -19.63
C SER A 21 27.34 2.35 -20.32
N ALA A 22 27.03 2.39 -21.62
CA ALA A 22 26.79 3.64 -22.33
C ALA A 22 25.59 4.39 -21.75
N ILE A 23 24.49 3.68 -21.46
CA ILE A 23 23.29 4.27 -20.82
C ILE A 23 23.64 4.84 -19.44
N ALA A 24 24.39 4.10 -18.61
CA ALA A 24 24.84 4.58 -17.31
C ALA A 24 25.65 5.89 -17.42
N SER A 25 26.57 5.97 -18.39
CA SER A 25 27.37 7.18 -18.65
C SER A 25 26.53 8.35 -19.18
N ILE A 26 25.62 8.10 -20.14
CA ILE A 26 24.76 9.13 -20.76
C ILE A 26 23.87 9.79 -19.71
N TYR A 27 23.21 8.99 -18.88
CA TYR A 27 22.26 9.49 -17.89
C TYR A 27 22.93 9.82 -16.54
N ARG A 28 24.24 9.58 -16.39
CA ARG A 28 24.99 9.70 -15.13
C ARG A 28 24.33 8.93 -13.98
N ILE A 29 23.85 7.73 -14.27
CA ILE A 29 23.19 6.83 -13.31
C ILE A 29 24.16 5.69 -13.00
N ASN A 30 24.13 5.21 -11.76
CA ASN A 30 24.92 4.05 -11.37
C ASN A 30 24.56 2.83 -12.25
N TYR A 31 25.58 2.16 -12.81
CA TYR A 31 25.43 0.95 -13.61
C TYR A 31 24.54 -0.11 -12.96
N GLN A 32 24.66 -0.31 -11.65
CA GLN A 32 23.84 -1.27 -10.90
C GLN A 32 22.35 -0.90 -10.95
N THR A 33 22.02 0.38 -10.91
CA THR A 33 20.65 0.88 -11.06
C THR A 33 20.11 0.57 -12.46
N VAL A 34 20.88 0.88 -13.51
CA VAL A 34 20.53 0.55 -14.90
C VAL A 34 20.30 -0.95 -15.06
N ASN A 35 21.24 -1.77 -14.59
CA ASN A 35 21.15 -3.23 -14.64
C ASN A 35 19.91 -3.77 -13.89
N SER A 36 19.60 -3.23 -12.71
CA SER A 36 18.41 -3.64 -11.95
C SER A 36 17.10 -3.29 -12.66
N ILE A 37 17.03 -2.13 -13.32
CA ILE A 37 15.86 -1.69 -14.08
C ILE A 37 15.66 -2.58 -15.31
N VAL A 38 16.72 -2.79 -16.10
CA VAL A 38 16.66 -3.62 -17.32
C VAL A 38 16.30 -5.07 -16.97
N ARG A 39 16.94 -5.67 -15.96
CA ARG A 39 16.63 -7.04 -15.52
C ARG A 39 15.18 -7.18 -15.05
N ARG A 40 14.66 -6.21 -14.31
CA ARG A 40 13.26 -6.20 -13.88
C ARG A 40 12.33 -6.15 -15.09
N TYR A 41 12.61 -5.25 -16.04
CA TYR A 41 11.82 -5.13 -17.26
C TYR A 41 11.82 -6.44 -18.08
N LEU A 42 12.98 -7.07 -18.28
CA LEU A 42 13.05 -8.36 -18.98
C LEU A 42 12.30 -9.48 -18.26
N LYS A 43 12.18 -9.42 -16.92
CA LYS A 43 11.47 -10.42 -16.12
C LYS A 43 9.96 -10.20 -16.06
N THR A 44 9.51 -8.95 -15.90
CA THR A 44 8.10 -8.63 -15.59
C THR A 44 7.40 -7.84 -16.69
N GLY A 45 8.12 -7.29 -17.67
CA GLY A 45 7.59 -6.37 -18.69
C GLY A 45 7.17 -5.00 -18.15
N LEU A 46 7.45 -4.70 -16.88
CA LEU A 46 6.98 -3.49 -16.20
C LEU A 46 8.12 -2.52 -15.92
N VAL A 47 7.92 -1.27 -16.32
CA VAL A 47 8.85 -0.15 -16.05
C VAL A 47 8.70 0.37 -14.62
N PHE A 48 7.52 0.19 -14.03
CA PHE A 48 7.20 0.69 -12.71
C PHE A 48 7.80 -0.18 -11.61
N VAL A 49 8.37 0.49 -10.60
CA VAL A 49 8.68 -0.18 -9.33
C VAL A 49 7.40 -0.23 -8.52
N GLU A 50 7.03 -1.44 -8.12
CA GLU A 50 5.94 -1.66 -7.17
C GLU A 50 6.16 -0.80 -5.93
N LYS A 51 5.07 -0.24 -5.40
CA LYS A 51 5.12 0.50 -4.14
C LYS A 51 5.78 -0.39 -3.09
N ARG A 52 6.79 0.12 -2.40
CA ARG A 52 7.37 -0.55 -1.23
C ARG A 52 6.22 -0.84 -0.28
N CYS A 53 5.94 -2.11 -0.06
CA CYS A 53 4.81 -2.50 0.75
C CYS A 53 5.18 -2.38 2.23
N GLY A 54 4.39 -1.62 2.99
CA GLY A 54 4.45 -1.62 4.46
C GLY A 54 3.89 -2.91 5.06
N ASP A 55 3.83 -2.96 6.39
CA ASP A 55 3.21 -4.08 7.11
C ASP A 55 1.72 -4.16 6.77
N ARG A 56 1.30 -5.28 6.16
CA ARG A 56 -0.10 -5.54 5.79
C ARG A 56 -0.91 -6.20 6.91
N ARG A 57 -0.27 -6.57 8.03
CA ARG A 57 -0.94 -7.30 9.12
C ARG A 57 -1.95 -6.38 9.80
N SER A 58 -3.22 -6.68 9.58
CA SER A 58 -4.32 -6.06 10.31
C SER A 58 -4.84 -7.04 11.34
N LYS A 59 -5.02 -6.58 12.59
CA LYS A 59 -5.72 -7.37 13.63
C LYS A 59 -7.20 -7.59 13.29
N LEU A 60 -7.77 -6.67 12.50
CA LEU A 60 -9.14 -6.74 12.00
C LEU A 60 -9.15 -7.43 10.63
N THR A 61 -9.79 -8.60 10.56
CA THR A 61 -10.09 -9.26 9.30
C THR A 61 -11.18 -8.50 8.54
N LEU A 62 -11.29 -8.75 7.24
CA LEU A 62 -12.28 -8.08 6.39
C LEU A 62 -13.71 -8.36 6.86
N GLU A 63 -13.97 -9.56 7.39
CA GLU A 63 -15.26 -9.94 7.96
C GLU A 63 -15.63 -9.09 9.18
N ILE A 64 -14.72 -8.92 10.13
CA ILE A 64 -14.95 -8.10 11.32
C ILE A 64 -15.24 -6.66 10.92
N LYS A 65 -14.52 -6.14 9.92
CA LYS A 65 -14.75 -4.78 9.42
C LYS A 65 -16.16 -4.62 8.81
N LYS A 66 -16.65 -5.60 8.05
CA LYS A 66 -18.01 -5.58 7.49
C LYS A 66 -19.08 -5.68 8.58
N SER A 67 -18.90 -6.57 9.55
CA SER A 67 -19.83 -6.69 10.68
C SER A 67 -19.85 -5.41 11.53
N LEU A 68 -18.70 -4.76 11.72
CA LEU A 68 -18.61 -3.46 12.37
C LEU A 68 -19.41 -2.39 11.61
N GLN A 69 -19.30 -2.37 10.28
CA GLN A 69 -20.06 -1.45 9.44
C GLN A 69 -21.57 -1.66 9.61
N THR A 70 -22.05 -2.90 9.47
CA THR A 70 -23.47 -3.22 9.68
C THR A 70 -23.96 -2.83 11.07
N TYR A 71 -23.15 -3.07 12.11
CA TYR A 71 -23.49 -2.71 13.48
C TYR A 71 -23.58 -1.19 13.68
N VAL A 72 -22.67 -0.41 13.07
CA VAL A 72 -22.70 1.05 13.11
C VAL A 72 -23.90 1.62 12.35
N ASP A 73 -24.29 0.99 11.24
CA ASP A 73 -25.48 1.38 10.48
C ASP A 73 -26.78 1.14 11.27
N LEU A 74 -26.82 0.10 12.11
CA LEU A 74 -27.93 -0.20 13.01
C LEU A 74 -27.96 0.76 14.21
N GLU A 75 -26.81 1.01 14.84
CA GLU A 75 -26.69 1.70 16.13
C GLU A 75 -25.70 2.86 16.05
N CYS A 76 -26.09 3.95 15.37
CA CYS A 76 -25.24 5.11 15.11
C CYS A 76 -24.95 5.99 16.36
N THR A 77 -25.60 5.72 17.49
CA THR A 77 -25.46 6.45 18.75
C THR A 77 -24.32 5.92 19.63
N LYS A 78 -23.77 4.75 19.30
CA LYS A 78 -22.78 4.05 20.11
C LYS A 78 -21.42 4.72 20.05
N THR A 79 -20.75 4.75 21.20
CA THR A 79 -19.41 5.31 21.33
C THR A 79 -18.35 4.36 20.79
N GLN A 80 -17.18 4.90 20.44
CA GLN A 80 -16.03 4.08 20.00
C GLN A 80 -15.59 3.06 21.06
N TYR A 81 -15.83 3.33 22.34
CA TYR A 81 -15.55 2.41 23.44
C TYR A 81 -16.48 1.20 23.40
N GLU A 82 -17.79 1.42 23.31
CA GLU A 82 -18.78 0.34 23.20
C GLU A 82 -18.54 -0.52 21.97
N LEU A 83 -18.15 0.07 20.84
CA LEU A 83 -17.77 -0.67 19.63
C LEU A 83 -16.54 -1.56 19.86
N ALA A 84 -15.52 -1.05 20.55
CA ALA A 84 -14.34 -1.84 20.88
C ALA A 84 -14.67 -2.99 21.84
N GLU A 85 -15.56 -2.76 22.80
CA GLU A 85 -16.03 -3.80 23.71
C GLU A 85 -16.87 -4.86 22.98
N TRP A 86 -17.75 -4.44 22.08
CA TRP A 86 -18.54 -5.36 21.24
C TRP A 86 -17.65 -6.24 20.36
N VAL A 87 -16.61 -5.69 19.72
CA VAL A 87 -15.65 -6.46 18.93
C VAL A 87 -14.90 -7.47 19.81
N ARG A 88 -14.51 -7.06 21.02
CA ARG A 88 -13.86 -7.94 21.99
C ARG A 88 -14.78 -9.09 22.41
N CYS A 89 -16.05 -8.81 22.72
CA CYS A 89 -17.01 -9.83 23.15
C CYS A 89 -17.42 -10.78 22.01
N THR A 90 -17.57 -10.26 20.79
CA THR A 90 -18.08 -11.03 19.65
C THR A 90 -17.00 -11.85 18.94
N PHE A 91 -15.83 -11.25 18.72
CA PHE A 91 -14.75 -11.86 17.93
C PHE A 91 -13.54 -12.29 18.76
N ASN A 92 -13.55 -12.03 20.08
CA ASN A 92 -12.40 -12.26 20.96
C ASN A 92 -11.12 -11.54 20.50
N VAL A 93 -11.26 -10.42 19.77
CA VAL A 93 -10.13 -9.62 19.29
C VAL A 93 -10.05 -8.32 20.07
N GLY A 94 -8.96 -8.15 20.81
CA GLY A 94 -8.66 -6.89 21.51
C GLY A 94 -8.19 -5.80 20.55
N VAL A 95 -9.02 -4.77 20.37
CA VAL A 95 -8.71 -3.58 19.56
C VAL A 95 -8.75 -2.31 20.39
N SER A 96 -7.86 -1.36 20.08
CA SER A 96 -7.91 -0.04 20.69
C SER A 96 -9.03 0.79 20.06
N THR A 97 -9.57 1.75 20.81
CA THR A 97 -10.51 2.76 20.29
C THR A 97 -9.96 3.48 19.07
N SER A 98 -8.64 3.76 19.03
CA SER A 98 -7.96 4.33 17.86
C SER A 98 -7.93 3.42 16.63
N THR A 99 -7.95 2.10 16.83
CA THR A 99 -8.06 1.13 15.72
C THR A 99 -9.48 1.15 15.14
N ILE A 100 -10.50 1.25 16.00
CA ILE A 100 -11.89 1.45 15.59
C ILE A 100 -12.04 2.78 14.84
N ASP A 101 -11.55 3.90 15.38
CA ASP A 101 -11.61 5.21 14.71
C ASP A 101 -11.00 5.19 13.31
N ARG A 102 -9.80 4.60 13.15
CA ARG A 102 -9.16 4.45 11.83
C ARG A 102 -9.99 3.60 10.87
N THR A 103 -10.59 2.52 11.37
CA THR A 103 -11.44 1.63 10.57
C THR A 103 -12.71 2.35 10.14
N LEU A 104 -13.33 3.13 11.02
CA LEU A 104 -14.53 3.93 10.71
C LEU A 104 -14.23 5.05 9.71
N ARG A 105 -13.07 5.69 9.81
CA ARG A 105 -12.61 6.67 8.81
C ARG A 105 -12.39 6.04 7.43
N GLU A 106 -11.90 4.80 7.39
CA GLU A 106 -11.79 4.02 6.14
C GLU A 106 -13.16 3.81 5.49
N PHE A 107 -14.21 3.73 6.30
CA PHE A 107 -15.61 3.63 5.88
C PHE A 107 -16.34 4.98 5.75
N HIS A 108 -15.62 6.11 5.85
CA HIS A 108 -16.19 7.47 5.78
C HIS A 108 -17.18 7.84 6.90
N TYR A 109 -17.21 7.13 8.03
CA TYR A 109 -18.00 7.54 9.19
C TYR A 109 -17.24 8.54 10.06
N THR A 110 -17.96 9.57 10.51
CA THR A 110 -17.50 10.51 11.54
C THR A 110 -18.32 10.33 12.81
N LEU A 111 -17.84 9.49 13.73
CA LEU A 111 -18.44 9.42 15.07
C LEU A 111 -17.94 10.60 15.92
N LYS A 112 -18.85 11.20 16.68
CA LYS A 112 -18.51 12.23 17.66
C LYS A 112 -17.72 11.57 18.79
N ARG A 113 -16.62 12.21 19.17
CA ARG A 113 -15.67 11.72 20.17
C ARG A 113 -16.26 11.68 21.56
#